data_AF-A0A3C0G089-F1
#
_entry.id   AF-A0A3C0G089-F1
#
_cell.length_a   1.000
_cell.length_b   1.000
_cell.length_c   1.000
_cell.angle_alpha   90.00
_cell.angle_beta   90.00
_cell.angle_gamma   90.00
#
_symmetry.space_group_name_H-M   'P 1'
#
loop_
_entity.id
_entity.type
_entity.pdbx_description
1 polymer ?
#
loop_
_entity_poly.entity_id
_entity_poly.type
_entity_poly.pdbx_seq_one_letter_code
_entity_poly.pdbx_strand_id
1 'polypeptide(L)'
;MIDDLLLNNKLKALLSQKTTKSVNMKSYALKAAEDLKSKDGELLKTVHLKGENLGYYWSESEKKLILVPRKAEYYLLPWKKDEMGRVFLFLPHFLLSGVIIAVDPDEIDELGYN
;
A
#
# COMPACT_ATOMS: atom_id res chain seq x y z
N MET A 1 13.22 -50.45 21.32
CA MET A 1 14.21 -49.60 20.62
C MET A 1 13.70 -49.14 19.24
N ILE A 2 12.39 -48.87 19.09
CA ILE A 2 11.74 -48.49 17.81
C ILE A 2 11.05 -47.11 17.92
N ASP A 3 10.74 -46.63 19.14
CA ASP A 3 9.96 -45.40 19.36
C ASP A 3 10.72 -44.10 19.08
N ASP A 4 12.03 -44.04 19.34
CA ASP A 4 12.83 -42.83 19.12
C ASP A 4 12.99 -42.48 17.63
N LEU A 5 13.02 -43.49 16.75
CA LEU A 5 13.13 -43.28 15.31
C LEU A 5 11.81 -42.71 14.75
N LEU A 6 10.67 -43.19 15.25
CA LEU A 6 9.36 -42.73 14.85
C LEU A 6 9.09 -41.31 15.37
N LEU A 7 9.52 -41.01 16.60
CA LEU A 7 9.42 -39.69 17.20
C LEU A 7 10.27 -38.66 16.46
N ASN A 8 11.52 -39.01 16.11
CA ASN A 8 12.41 -38.14 15.34
C ASN A 8 11.90 -37.87 13.92
N ASN A 9 11.29 -38.87 13.26
CA ASN A 9 10.72 -38.67 11.94
C ASN A 9 9.46 -37.79 11.98
N LYS A 10 8.61 -37.93 13.01
CA LYS A 10 7.47 -37.03 13.23
C LYS A 10 7.93 -35.60 13.55
N LEU A 11 8.97 -35.44 14.37
CA LEU A 11 9.58 -34.13 14.65
C LEU A 11 10.14 -33.48 13.39
N LYS A 12 10.85 -34.22 12.54
CA LYS A 12 11.36 -33.70 11.25
C LYS A 12 10.23 -33.31 10.29
N ALA A 13 9.16 -34.10 10.22
CA ALA A 13 7.99 -33.77 9.41
C ALA A 13 7.28 -32.52 9.91
N LEU A 14 7.11 -32.38 11.24
CA LEU A 14 6.53 -31.20 11.88
C LEU A 14 7.41 -29.96 11.69
N LEU A 15 8.74 -30.09 11.81
CA LEU A 15 9.69 -29.00 11.59
C LEU A 15 9.74 -28.56 10.12
N SER A 16 9.62 -29.50 9.17
CA SER A 16 9.51 -29.23 7.73
C SER A 16 8.21 -28.50 7.36
N GLN A 17 7.10 -28.81 8.05
CA GLN A 17 5.84 -28.08 7.91
C GLN A 17 5.88 -26.70 8.59
N LYS A 18 6.75 -26.54 9.60
CA LYS A 18 6.95 -25.29 10.35
C LYS A 18 7.99 -24.34 9.73
N THR A 19 8.67 -24.73 8.65
CA THR A 19 9.36 -23.79 7.74
C THR A 19 8.33 -23.02 6.93
N THR A 20 7.69 -22.11 7.63
CA THR A 20 6.72 -21.14 7.17
C THR A 20 7.29 -20.35 6.00
N LYS A 21 6.66 -20.52 4.83
CA LYS A 21 6.53 -19.57 3.71
C LYS A 21 7.39 -18.32 3.91
N SER A 22 8.64 -18.31 3.44
CA SER A 22 9.43 -17.09 3.45
C SER A 22 8.65 -16.04 2.65
N VAL A 23 8.30 -14.95 3.31
CA VAL A 23 7.62 -13.83 2.66
C VAL A 23 8.57 -13.33 1.59
N ASN A 24 8.27 -13.61 0.33
CA ASN A 24 9.11 -13.20 -0.79
C ASN A 24 8.93 -11.69 -0.99
N MET A 25 9.69 -10.90 -0.24
CA MET A 25 9.61 -9.43 -0.26
C MET A 25 9.76 -8.87 -1.68
N LYS A 26 10.51 -9.56 -2.55
CA LYS A 26 10.66 -9.21 -3.97
C LYS A 26 9.32 -9.29 -4.74
N SER A 27 8.49 -10.31 -4.49
CA SER A 27 7.18 -10.39 -5.17
C SER A 27 6.21 -9.32 -4.68
N TYR A 28 6.31 -8.91 -3.41
CA TYR A 28 5.51 -7.79 -2.90
C TYR A 28 5.95 -6.46 -3.50
N ALA A 29 7.25 -6.21 -3.59
CA ALA A 29 7.80 -5.02 -4.24
C ALA A 29 7.40 -4.94 -5.72
N LEU A 30 7.42 -6.07 -6.45
CA LEU A 30 6.97 -6.13 -7.85
C LEU A 30 5.48 -5.83 -8.00
N LYS A 31 4.65 -6.41 -7.12
CA LYS A 31 3.20 -6.15 -7.13
C LYS A 31 2.89 -4.69 -6.77
N ALA A 32 3.58 -4.12 -5.78
CA ALA A 32 3.46 -2.71 -5.45
C ALA A 32 3.85 -1.82 -6.64
N ALA A 33 4.91 -2.17 -7.38
CA ALA A 33 5.30 -1.43 -8.58
C ALA A 33 4.30 -1.56 -9.74
N GLU A 34 3.54 -2.66 -9.82
CA GLU A 34 2.42 -2.80 -10.76
C GLU A 34 1.22 -1.94 -10.34
N ASP A 35 0.91 -1.89 -9.04
CA ASP A 35 -0.17 -1.08 -8.48
C ASP A 35 0.08 0.44 -8.64
N LEU A 36 1.34 0.85 -8.85
CA LEU A 36 1.76 2.24 -9.06
C LEU A 36 1.80 2.67 -10.54
N LYS A 37 1.22 1.88 -11.44
CA LYS A 37 1.07 2.23 -12.85
C LYS A 37 -0.40 2.47 -13.20
N SER A 38 -0.62 3.38 -14.14
CA SER A 38 -1.93 3.57 -14.77
C SER A 38 -2.30 2.35 -15.62
N LYS A 39 -3.56 2.27 -16.08
CA LYS A 39 -4.01 1.22 -17.01
C LYS A 39 -3.23 1.20 -18.32
N ASP A 40 -2.65 2.35 -18.69
CA ASP A 40 -1.86 2.53 -19.90
C ASP A 40 -0.35 2.27 -19.65
N GLY A 41 0.01 1.88 -18.42
CA GLY A 41 1.39 1.55 -18.03
C GLY A 41 2.24 2.75 -17.61
N GLU A 42 1.66 3.95 -17.53
CA GLU A 42 2.35 5.16 -17.11
C GLU A 42 2.56 5.20 -15.60
N LEU A 43 3.68 5.76 -15.16
CA LEU A 43 3.99 5.91 -13.73
C LEU A 43 3.10 6.98 -13.11
N LEU A 44 2.54 6.69 -11.94
CA LEU A 44 1.75 7.68 -11.20
C LEU A 44 2.66 8.79 -10.67
N LYS A 45 2.15 10.03 -10.73
CA LYS A 45 2.87 11.20 -10.22
C LYS A 45 2.94 11.15 -8.70
N THR A 46 4.14 11.32 -8.16
CA THR A 46 4.36 11.34 -6.72
C THR A 46 4.13 12.75 -6.17
N VAL A 47 3.39 12.84 -5.07
CA VAL A 47 3.04 14.09 -4.42
C VAL A 47 3.05 13.95 -2.90
N HIS A 48 3.18 15.06 -2.19
CA HIS A 48 2.90 15.20 -0.76
C HIS A 48 1.73 16.16 -0.54
N LEU A 49 1.14 16.10 0.66
CA LEU A 49 0.16 17.09 1.11
C LEU A 49 0.88 18.21 1.86
N LYS A 50 0.49 19.45 1.58
CA LYS A 50 0.97 20.65 2.28
C LYS A 50 0.69 20.56 3.78
N GLY A 51 1.61 21.10 4.57
CA GLY A 51 1.51 21.16 6.04
C GLY A 51 2.33 20.09 6.77
N GLU A 52 2.11 20.00 8.08
CA GLU A 52 2.87 19.12 8.97
C GLU A 52 1.95 18.08 9.63
N ASN A 53 2.55 17.00 10.15
CA ASN A 53 1.86 15.96 10.93
C ASN A 53 0.74 15.24 10.14
N LEU A 54 -0.43 15.11 10.76
CA LEU A 54 -1.56 14.34 10.26
C LEU A 54 -2.67 15.29 9.76
N GLY A 55 -3.45 14.85 8.79
CA GLY A 55 -4.64 15.55 8.30
C GLY A 55 -5.83 14.60 8.18
N TYR A 56 -7.03 15.16 8.38
CA TYR A 56 -8.28 14.42 8.17
C TYR A 56 -8.75 14.59 6.73
N TYR A 57 -8.97 13.48 6.05
CA TYR A 57 -9.45 13.48 4.67
C TYR A 57 -10.51 12.40 4.47
N TRP A 58 -11.36 12.61 3.47
CA TRP A 58 -12.37 11.64 3.10
C TRP A 58 -11.73 10.48 2.34
N SER A 59 -11.89 9.26 2.86
CA SER A 59 -11.45 8.04 2.20
C SER A 59 -12.51 7.54 1.24
N GLU A 60 -12.17 7.46 -0.04
CA GLU A 60 -13.04 6.86 -1.05
C GLU A 60 -13.11 5.33 -0.93
N SER A 61 -12.04 4.70 -0.41
CA SER A 61 -11.99 3.25 -0.19
C SER A 61 -12.83 2.83 1.02
N GLU A 62 -12.78 3.61 2.10
CA GLU A 62 -13.44 3.27 3.38
C GLU A 62 -14.76 4.01 3.61
N LYS A 63 -15.11 4.98 2.74
CA LYS A 63 -16.31 5.83 2.84
C LYS A 63 -16.47 6.49 4.21
N LYS A 64 -15.38 6.99 4.77
CA LYS A 64 -15.33 7.72 6.05
C LYS A 64 -14.17 8.70 6.08
N LEU A 65 -14.21 9.66 7.02
CA LEU A 65 -13.04 10.48 7.33
C LEU A 65 -11.97 9.63 8.01
N ILE A 66 -10.74 9.73 7.51
CA ILE A 66 -9.57 9.04 8.06
C ILE A 66 -8.46 10.04 8.34
N LEU A 67 -7.57 9.68 9.26
CA LEU A 67 -6.40 10.45 9.62
C LEU A 67 -5.19 9.90 8.88
N VAL A 68 -4.50 10.73 8.10
CA VAL A 68 -3.34 10.33 7.29
C VAL A 68 -2.16 11.29 7.45
N PRO A 69 -0.91 10.82 7.32
CA PRO A 69 0.29 11.66 7.40
C PRO A 69 0.48 12.57 6.18
N ARG A 70 0.46 13.89 6.36
CA ARG A 70 0.55 14.86 5.25
C ARG A 70 1.86 14.74 4.44
N LYS A 71 2.98 14.41 5.11
CA LYS A 71 4.31 14.25 4.50
C LYS A 71 4.65 12.81 4.06
N ALA A 72 3.67 11.91 3.97
CA ALA A 72 3.90 10.61 3.36
C ALA A 72 3.91 10.71 1.82
N GLU A 73 4.49 9.71 1.18
CA GLU A 73 4.48 9.60 -0.27
C GLU A 73 3.09 9.16 -0.76
N TYR A 74 2.48 10.00 -1.60
CA TYR A 74 1.20 9.72 -2.25
C TYR A 74 1.36 9.67 -3.76
N TYR A 75 0.43 8.99 -4.40
CA TYR A 75 0.37 8.88 -5.85
C TYR A 75 -0.92 9.50 -6.38
N LEU A 76 -0.79 10.48 -7.28
CA LEU A 76 -1.93 11.13 -7.90
C LEU A 76 -2.59 10.18 -8.91
N LEU A 77 -3.85 9.84 -8.69
CA LEU A 77 -4.62 8.98 -9.58
C LEU A 77 -5.10 9.78 -10.81
N PRO A 78 -5.03 9.23 -12.03
CA PRO A 78 -5.48 9.88 -13.27
C PRO A 78 -7.01 9.83 -13.43
N TRP A 79 -7.74 10.00 -12.32
CA TRP A 79 -9.19 9.98 -12.30
C TRP A 79 -9.75 11.38 -12.55
N LYS A 80 -11.00 11.44 -13.03
CA LYS A 80 -11.71 12.72 -13.13
C LYS A 80 -11.88 13.31 -11.74
N LYS A 81 -11.78 14.63 -11.63
CA LYS A 81 -12.14 15.36 -10.40
C LYS A 81 -13.59 15.05 -10.01
N ASP A 82 -13.88 15.10 -8.72
CA ASP A 82 -15.25 14.94 -8.24
C ASP A 82 -16.09 16.22 -8.45
N GLU A 83 -17.34 16.19 -7.99
CA GLU A 83 -18.29 17.30 -8.09
C GLU A 83 -17.83 18.57 -7.36
N MET A 84 -16.91 18.43 -6.41
CA MET A 84 -16.32 19.52 -5.63
C MET A 84 -14.98 20.01 -6.22
N GLY A 85 -14.50 19.39 -7.31
CA GLY A 85 -13.22 19.73 -7.93
C GLY A 85 -12.00 19.09 -7.27
N ARG A 86 -12.20 18.14 -6.35
CA ARG A 86 -11.14 17.42 -5.64
C ARG A 86 -10.48 16.38 -6.53
N VAL A 87 -9.22 16.09 -6.25
CA VAL A 87 -8.44 15.02 -6.89
C VAL A 87 -8.24 13.85 -5.93
N PHE A 88 -7.83 12.71 -6.47
CA PHE A 88 -7.69 11.48 -5.71
C PHE A 88 -6.23 11.06 -5.56
N LEU A 89 -5.82 10.81 -4.32
CA LEU A 89 -4.49 10.34 -3.98
C LEU A 89 -4.54 8.92 -3.44
N PHE A 90 -3.63 8.08 -3.90
CA PHE A 90 -3.40 6.74 -3.37
C PHE A 90 -2.23 6.75 -2.40
N LEU A 91 -2.46 6.22 -1.20
CA LEU A 91 -1.44 5.95 -0.19
C LEU A 91 -1.25 4.44 -0.09
N PRO A 92 -0.13 3.87 -0.56
CA PRO A 92 0.14 2.46 -0.36
C PRO A 92 0.36 2.19 1.12
N HIS A 93 -0.42 1.26 1.68
CA HIS A 93 -0.22 0.76 3.04
C HIS A 93 0.37 -0.65 2.95
N PHE A 94 1.52 -0.90 3.57
CA PHE A 94 2.30 -2.15 3.41
C PHE A 94 1.57 -3.46 3.75
N LEU A 95 0.41 -3.40 4.42
CA LEU A 95 -0.31 -4.57 4.95
C LEU A 95 -1.79 -4.66 4.51
N LEU A 96 -2.36 -3.62 3.91
CA LEU A 96 -3.75 -3.57 3.47
C LEU A 96 -3.82 -3.06 2.04
N SER A 97 -4.94 -3.31 1.34
CA SER A 97 -5.26 -2.54 0.13
C SER A 97 -5.11 -1.05 0.48
N GLY A 98 -4.20 -0.34 -0.18
CA GLY A 98 -3.89 1.05 0.16
C GLY A 98 -5.13 1.95 0.18
N VAL A 99 -4.97 3.15 0.73
CA VAL A 99 -6.09 4.07 0.93
C VAL A 99 -6.18 5.06 -0.22
N ILE A 100 -7.40 5.40 -0.64
CA ILE A 100 -7.64 6.46 -1.61
C ILE A 100 -8.31 7.61 -0.87
N ILE A 101 -7.72 8.80 -0.91
CA ILE A 101 -8.28 10.02 -0.31
C ILE A 101 -8.64 11.05 -1.38
N ALA A 102 -9.71 11.81 -1.13
CA ALA A 102 -10.07 12.98 -1.92
C ALA A 102 -9.50 14.24 -1.26
N VAL A 103 -8.79 15.06 -2.03
CA VAL A 103 -8.12 16.28 -1.55
C VAL A 103 -8.29 17.44 -2.52
N ASP A 104 -8.24 18.67 -2.01
CA ASP A 104 -8.20 19.86 -2.86
C ASP A 104 -6.85 19.92 -3.59
N PRO A 105 -6.83 20.24 -4.90
CA PRO A 105 -5.59 20.32 -5.66
C PRO A 105 -4.57 21.32 -5.07
N ASP A 106 -5.08 22.39 -4.46
CA ASP A 106 -4.24 23.42 -3.83
C ASP A 106 -3.55 22.95 -2.55
N GLU A 107 -3.96 21.81 -1.97
CA GLU A 107 -3.28 21.18 -0.83
C GLU A 107 -2.11 20.28 -1.24
N ILE A 108 -1.80 20.17 -2.53
CA ILE A 108 -0.78 19.24 -3.04
C ILE A 108 0.54 19.97 -3.33
N ASP A 109 1.64 19.38 -2.89
CA ASP A 109 3.00 19.68 -3.34
C ASP A 109 3.49 18.55 -4.25
N GLU A 110 3.77 18.88 -5.50
CA GLU A 110 4.22 17.90 -6.49
C GLU A 110 5.71 17.59 -6.32
N LEU A 111 6.07 16.31 -6.26
CA LEU A 111 7.46 15.86 -6.09
C LEU A 111 8.11 15.38 -7.40
N GLY A 112 7.31 15.19 -8.45
CA GLY A 112 7.76 14.68 -9.75
C GLY A 112 7.17 13.29 -10.05
N TYR A 113 7.92 12.47 -10.78
CA TYR A 113 7.54 11.09 -11.12
C TYR A 113 8.47 10.12 -10.38
N ASN A 114 7.92 9.01 -9.89
CA ASN A 114 8.71 7.86 -9.45
C ASN A 114 9.31 7.15 -10.67
#